data_AF-A0A8J4XN84-F1
#
_entry.id   AF-A0A8J4XN84-F1
#
_cell.length_a   1.000
_cell.length_b   1.000
_cell.length_c   1.000
_cell.angle_alpha   90.00
_cell.angle_beta   90.00
_cell.angle_gamma   90.00
#
_symmetry.space_group_name_H-M   'P 1'
#
loop_
_entity.id
_entity.type
_entity.pdbx_description
1 polymer ?
#
loop_
_entity_poly.entity_id
_entity_poly.type
_entity_poly.pdbx_seq_one_letter_code
_entity_poly.pdbx_strand_id
1 'polypeptide(L)'
;MSDIRYRHWISSMARKSAASVHQLNTLPPTSEAFVENVKRAHFQACIWRSALTREAPDMDPLENGWVSDDDFGVLIPVTLPPQTEIAPAAVMKLIQCGCSSETPCSTERCGCVASQMSCSAFCRCRAEIRKCRNRWTLLKQRIEDANDSDEDESNDEDDIVEHSPTDRRVQSTTATNKLPTSADYLLPLGTGRPSVRHW
;
A
#
# COMPACT_ATOMS: atom_id res chain seq x y z
N MET A 1 -0.52 -14.90 -6.61
CA MET A 1 -0.72 -14.72 -8.08
C MET A 1 -1.11 -16.06 -8.67
N SER A 2 -2.19 -16.12 -9.44
CA SER A 2 -2.62 -17.37 -10.08
C SER A 2 -1.62 -17.81 -11.16
N ASP A 3 -1.57 -19.12 -11.46
CA ASP A 3 -0.66 -19.70 -12.46
C ASP A 3 -0.84 -19.05 -13.84
N ILE A 4 -2.09 -18.86 -14.28
CA ILE A 4 -2.43 -18.20 -15.54
C ILE A 4 -1.85 -16.78 -15.61
N ARG A 5 -2.00 -16.02 -14.52
CA ARG A 5 -1.51 -14.64 -14.41
C ARG A 5 0.02 -14.62 -14.50
N TYR A 6 0.69 -15.55 -13.81
CA TYR A 6 2.14 -15.68 -13.82
C TYR A 6 2.68 -16.06 -15.20
N ARG A 7 2.06 -17.04 -15.88
CA ARG A 7 2.43 -17.46 -17.24
C ARG A 7 2.26 -16.35 -18.25
N HIS A 8 1.14 -15.61 -18.19
CA HIS A 8 0.91 -14.46 -19.07
C HIS A 8 1.98 -13.39 -18.86
N TRP A 9 2.31 -13.10 -17.60
CA TRP A 9 3.37 -12.17 -17.27
C TRP A 9 4.73 -12.64 -17.81
N ILE A 10 5.16 -13.89 -17.55
CA ILE A 10 6.42 -14.44 -18.11
C ILE A 10 6.44 -14.36 -19.63
N SER A 11 5.36 -14.74 -20.32
CA SER A 11 5.26 -14.66 -21.78
C SER A 11 5.40 -13.21 -22.30
N SER A 12 4.87 -12.24 -21.56
CA SER A 12 5.01 -10.82 -21.86
C SER A 12 6.45 -10.32 -21.62
N MET A 13 7.10 -10.81 -20.56
CA MET A 13 8.49 -10.49 -20.23
C MET A 13 9.48 -11.08 -21.25
N ALA A 14 9.29 -12.33 -21.66
CA ALA A 14 10.18 -13.01 -22.61
C ALA A 14 10.24 -12.33 -23.99
N ARG A 15 9.19 -11.61 -24.38
CA ARG A 15 9.13 -10.85 -25.65
C ARG A 15 9.82 -9.50 -25.59
N LYS A 16 10.15 -9.00 -24.40
CA LYS A 16 10.78 -7.69 -24.22
C LYS A 16 12.25 -7.89 -23.87
N SER A 17 13.12 -6.98 -24.33
CA SER A 17 14.52 -7.03 -23.93
C SER A 17 14.65 -6.84 -22.42
N ALA A 18 15.67 -7.45 -21.82
CA ALA A 18 15.99 -7.28 -20.40
C ALA A 18 16.24 -5.81 -20.00
N ALA A 19 16.55 -4.95 -20.98
CA ALA A 19 16.73 -3.51 -20.81
C ALA A 19 15.42 -2.71 -20.83
N SER A 20 14.28 -3.34 -21.14
CA SER A 20 13.01 -2.63 -21.21
C SER A 20 12.41 -2.38 -19.82
N VAL A 21 11.89 -1.17 -19.63
CA VAL A 21 11.20 -0.75 -18.41
C VAL A 21 9.89 -1.51 -18.30
N HIS A 22 9.71 -2.26 -17.21
CA HIS A 22 8.47 -2.96 -16.93
C HIS A 22 7.60 -2.11 -16.01
N GLN A 23 6.37 -1.83 -16.45
CA GLN A 23 5.40 -1.05 -15.70
C GLN A 23 4.39 -1.98 -15.01
N LEU A 24 3.96 -1.62 -13.80
CA LEU A 24 2.98 -2.39 -13.03
C LEU A 24 1.65 -2.59 -13.75
N ASN A 25 1.20 -1.57 -14.47
CA ASN A 25 -0.04 -1.58 -15.25
C ASN A 25 -0.05 -2.62 -16.39
N THR A 26 1.08 -3.25 -16.69
CA THR A 26 1.15 -4.34 -17.68
C THR A 26 0.88 -5.72 -17.05
N LEU A 27 0.76 -5.79 -15.72
CA LEU A 27 0.32 -7.01 -15.07
C LEU A 27 -1.15 -7.27 -15.38
N PRO A 28 -1.55 -8.52 -15.61
CA PRO A 28 -2.97 -8.83 -15.67
C PRO A 28 -3.63 -8.47 -14.33
N PRO A 29 -4.94 -8.20 -14.28
CA PRO A 29 -5.64 -7.99 -13.02
C PRO A 29 -5.51 -9.21 -12.10
N THR A 30 -5.61 -8.98 -10.78
CA THR A 30 -5.74 -10.07 -9.81
C THR A 30 -7.10 -10.76 -9.99
N SER A 31 -7.27 -11.98 -9.47
CA SER A 31 -8.56 -12.67 -9.53
C SER A 31 -9.64 -11.86 -8.80
N GLU A 32 -9.26 -11.25 -7.69
CA GLU A 32 -10.08 -10.42 -6.82
C GLU A 32 -10.51 -9.13 -7.54
N ALA A 33 -9.58 -8.42 -8.19
CA ALA A 33 -9.91 -7.25 -9.01
C ALA A 33 -10.82 -7.62 -10.19
N PHE A 34 -10.62 -8.79 -10.80
CA PHE A 34 -11.48 -9.30 -11.84
C PHE A 34 -12.89 -9.58 -11.33
N VAL A 35 -13.05 -10.19 -10.15
CA VAL A 35 -14.36 -10.42 -9.52
C VAL A 35 -15.10 -9.11 -9.28
N GLU A 36 -14.43 -8.09 -8.74
CA GLU A 36 -15.05 -6.77 -8.55
C GLU A 36 -15.46 -6.11 -9.87
N ASN A 37 -14.67 -6.30 -10.93
CA ASN A 37 -15.05 -5.84 -12.26
C ASN A 37 -16.28 -6.58 -12.82
N VAL A 38 -16.37 -7.89 -12.61
CA VAL A 38 -17.55 -8.69 -13.02
C VAL A 38 -18.80 -8.24 -12.27
N LYS A 39 -18.70 -8.01 -10.96
CA LYS A 39 -19.82 -7.48 -10.15
C LYS A 39 -20.34 -6.15 -10.72
N ARG A 40 -19.45 -5.19 -10.99
CA ARG A 40 -19.85 -3.90 -11.58
C ARG A 40 -20.47 -4.06 -12.97
N ALA A 41 -19.89 -4.90 -13.82
CA ALA A 41 -20.43 -5.15 -15.16
C ALA A 41 -21.81 -5.80 -15.10
N HIS A 42 -22.01 -6.74 -14.17
CA HIS A 42 -23.30 -7.37 -13.91
C HIS A 42 -24.33 -6.33 -13.45
N PHE A 43 -23.97 -5.46 -12.50
CA PHE A 43 -24.81 -4.37 -12.03
C PHE A 43 -25.27 -3.44 -13.15
N GLN A 44 -24.34 -2.97 -13.97
CA GLN A 44 -24.66 -2.12 -15.11
C GLN A 44 -25.56 -2.84 -16.13
N ALA A 45 -25.30 -4.12 -16.41
CA ALA A 45 -26.15 -4.90 -17.31
C ALA A 45 -27.58 -5.07 -16.76
N CYS A 46 -27.75 -5.29 -15.45
CA CYS A 46 -29.07 -5.36 -14.82
C CYS A 46 -29.83 -4.03 -14.93
N ILE A 47 -29.16 -2.89 -14.70
CA ILE A 47 -29.76 -1.56 -14.88
C ILE A 47 -30.22 -1.38 -16.33
N TRP A 48 -29.34 -1.66 -17.31
CA TRP A 48 -29.68 -1.49 -18.72
C TRP A 48 -30.82 -2.40 -19.17
N ARG A 49 -30.86 -3.64 -18.66
CA ARG A 49 -31.97 -4.57 -18.95
C ARG A 49 -33.31 -4.05 -18.42
N SER A 50 -33.29 -3.29 -17.34
CA SER A 50 -34.46 -2.65 -16.73
C SER A 50 -34.70 -1.22 -17.22
N ALA A 51 -34.03 -0.75 -18.27
CA ALA A 51 -34.12 0.64 -18.71
C ALA A 51 -35.54 1.07 -19.17
N LEU A 52 -36.38 0.11 -19.58
CA LEU A 52 -37.77 0.35 -19.99
C LEU A 52 -38.78 0.03 -18.89
N THR A 53 -38.34 -0.52 -17.75
CA THR A 53 -39.23 -0.77 -16.62
C THR A 53 -39.34 0.48 -15.76
N ARG A 54 -40.53 0.72 -15.19
CA ARG A 54 -40.76 1.87 -14.31
C ARG A 54 -39.92 1.82 -13.03
N GLU A 55 -39.67 0.61 -12.55
CA GLU A 55 -38.90 0.34 -11.33
C GLU A 55 -37.49 -0.11 -11.69
N ALA A 56 -36.51 0.44 -10.98
CA ALA A 56 -35.12 0.03 -11.05
C ALA A 56 -34.95 -1.39 -10.46
N PRO A 57 -33.94 -2.15 -10.90
CA PRO A 57 -33.66 -3.44 -10.30
C PRO A 57 -33.24 -3.25 -8.83
N ASP A 58 -33.75 -4.11 -7.96
CA ASP A 58 -33.39 -4.17 -6.55
C ASP A 58 -31.99 -4.79 -6.38
N MET A 59 -30.95 -3.98 -6.58
CA MET A 59 -29.56 -4.37 -6.38
C MET A 59 -28.80 -3.27 -5.64
N ASP A 60 -28.07 -3.67 -4.60
CA ASP A 60 -27.22 -2.76 -3.84
C ASP A 60 -25.87 -2.56 -4.56
N PRO A 61 -25.49 -1.33 -4.95
CA PRO A 61 -24.17 -1.07 -5.51
C PRO A 61 -23.02 -1.47 -4.57
N LEU A 62 -23.18 -1.39 -3.25
CA LEU A 62 -22.14 -1.74 -2.28
C LEU A 62 -21.80 -3.24 -2.28
N GLU A 63 -22.76 -4.09 -2.64
CA GLU A 63 -22.53 -5.52 -2.86
C GLU A 63 -22.00 -5.82 -4.26
N ASN A 64 -22.04 -4.83 -5.17
CA ASN A 64 -21.73 -4.97 -6.58
C ASN A 64 -20.46 -4.21 -7.03
N GLY A 65 -19.48 -4.14 -6.15
CA GLY A 65 -18.13 -3.65 -6.46
C GLY A 65 -17.96 -2.14 -6.45
N TRP A 66 -18.79 -1.48 -5.64
CA TRP A 66 -18.67 -0.08 -5.26
C TRP A 66 -18.48 0.07 -3.76
N VAL A 67 -17.91 1.19 -3.34
CA VAL A 67 -17.75 1.59 -1.93
C VAL A 67 -18.22 3.02 -1.78
N SER A 68 -18.82 3.35 -0.64
CA SER A 68 -19.20 4.73 -0.29
C SER A 68 -17.97 5.53 0.11
N ASP A 69 -17.83 6.72 -0.46
CA ASP A 69 -16.98 7.76 0.07
C ASP A 69 -17.85 8.67 0.96
N ASP A 70 -17.68 8.54 2.27
CA ASP A 70 -18.50 9.24 3.26
C ASP A 70 -18.23 10.75 3.29
N ASP A 71 -17.07 11.20 2.80
CA ASP A 71 -16.70 12.61 2.77
C ASP A 71 -17.40 13.33 1.60
N PHE A 72 -17.51 12.66 0.45
CA PHE A 72 -18.07 13.25 -0.76
C PHE A 72 -19.47 12.75 -1.12
N GLY A 73 -19.98 11.72 -0.43
CA GLY A 73 -21.29 11.13 -0.70
C GLY A 73 -21.38 10.48 -2.09
N VAL A 74 -20.25 9.97 -2.61
CA VAL A 74 -20.16 9.35 -3.93
C VAL A 74 -19.79 7.88 -3.84
N LEU A 75 -20.21 7.10 -4.84
CA LEU A 75 -19.78 5.71 -4.97
C LEU A 75 -18.50 5.63 -5.79
N ILE A 76 -17.47 4.99 -5.22
CA ILE A 76 -16.18 4.76 -5.86
C ILE A 76 -16.08 3.28 -6.28
N PRO A 77 -15.65 2.96 -7.51
CA PRO A 77 -15.44 1.58 -7.91
C PRO A 77 -14.34 0.92 -7.08
N VAL A 78 -14.61 -0.28 -6.55
CA VAL A 78 -13.58 -1.11 -5.92
C VAL A 78 -12.66 -1.70 -6.98
N THR A 79 -11.53 -1.06 -7.24
CA THR A 79 -10.58 -1.52 -8.28
C THR A 79 -9.78 -2.74 -7.83
N LEU A 80 -9.48 -2.82 -6.54
CA LEU A 80 -8.80 -3.93 -5.89
C LEU A 80 -9.30 -4.02 -4.45
N PRO A 81 -9.77 -5.19 -3.98
CA PRO A 81 -10.22 -5.31 -2.60
C PRO A 81 -9.10 -5.01 -1.59
N PRO A 82 -9.44 -4.49 -0.40
CA PRO A 82 -8.48 -4.31 0.68
C PRO A 82 -7.71 -5.60 0.95
N GLN A 83 -6.45 -5.47 1.38
CA GLN A 83 -5.54 -6.59 1.69
C GLN A 83 -5.21 -7.52 0.51
N THR A 84 -5.64 -7.21 -0.72
CA THR A 84 -5.20 -7.96 -1.90
C THR A 84 -3.86 -7.44 -2.38
N GLU A 85 -2.86 -8.32 -2.47
CA GLU A 85 -1.57 -7.96 -3.05
C GLU A 85 -1.69 -7.73 -4.57
N ILE A 86 -1.24 -6.55 -5.03
CA ILE A 86 -1.22 -6.19 -6.46
C ILE A 86 -0.43 -7.24 -7.25
N ALA A 87 0.72 -7.68 -6.75
CA ALA A 87 1.55 -8.71 -7.37
C ALA A 87 2.44 -9.39 -6.32
N PRO A 88 2.96 -10.61 -6.59
CA PRO A 88 3.91 -11.26 -5.69
C PRO A 88 5.16 -10.42 -5.49
N ALA A 89 5.74 -10.49 -4.29
CA ALA A 89 6.97 -9.78 -3.96
C ALA A 89 8.11 -10.00 -4.97
N ALA A 90 8.24 -11.21 -5.53
CA ALA A 90 9.24 -11.50 -6.56
C ALA A 90 9.02 -10.69 -7.85
N VAL A 91 7.78 -10.53 -8.29
CA VAL A 91 7.42 -9.71 -9.47
C VAL A 91 7.61 -8.23 -9.15
N MET A 92 7.23 -7.79 -7.95
CA MET A 92 7.41 -6.41 -7.49
C MET A 92 8.89 -5.98 -7.51
N LYS A 93 9.81 -6.90 -7.18
CA LYS A 93 11.27 -6.65 -7.24
C LYS A 93 11.80 -6.44 -8.66
N LEU A 94 11.13 -6.94 -9.68
CA LEU A 94 11.55 -6.85 -11.09
C LEU A 94 11.09 -5.56 -11.77
N ILE A 95 10.29 -4.75 -11.06
CA ILE A 95 9.79 -3.49 -11.56
C ILE A 95 10.89 -2.46 -11.41
N GLN A 96 11.29 -1.90 -12.54
CA GLN A 96 12.39 -0.97 -12.65
C GLN A 96 11.96 0.23 -13.47
N CYS A 97 12.34 1.43 -13.03
CA CYS A 97 12.23 2.62 -13.86
C CYS A 97 13.49 2.81 -14.71
N GLY A 98 13.35 3.37 -15.91
CA GLY A 98 14.45 3.75 -16.78
C GLY A 98 14.90 5.21 -16.62
N CYS A 99 14.52 5.87 -15.53
CA CYS A 99 14.77 7.30 -15.33
C CYS A 99 16.27 7.62 -15.31
N SER A 100 16.68 8.59 -16.13
CA SER A 100 18.08 9.00 -16.29
C SER A 100 18.24 10.52 -16.43
N SER A 101 17.23 11.32 -16.04
CA SER A 101 17.36 12.78 -16.00
C SER A 101 18.32 13.21 -14.88
N GLU A 102 18.73 14.48 -14.87
CA GLU A 102 19.55 15.06 -13.79
C GLU A 102 18.87 14.97 -12.42
N THR A 103 17.53 15.04 -12.39
CA THR A 103 16.69 14.87 -11.21
C THR A 103 15.76 13.66 -11.39
N PRO A 104 16.31 12.44 -11.42
CA PRO A 104 15.53 11.26 -11.76
C PRO A 104 14.50 10.97 -10.67
N CYS A 105 13.31 10.53 -11.09
CA CYS A 105 12.21 10.19 -10.19
C CYS A 105 11.68 11.35 -9.33
N SER A 106 11.89 12.60 -9.74
CA SER A 106 11.35 13.80 -9.08
C SER A 106 9.87 14.06 -9.37
N THR A 107 9.30 13.39 -10.37
CA THR A 107 7.91 13.57 -10.84
C THR A 107 7.25 12.21 -11.07
N GLU A 108 5.94 12.24 -11.27
CA GLU A 108 5.12 11.05 -11.62
C GLU A 108 5.41 10.51 -13.03
N ARG A 109 6.30 11.14 -13.81
CA ARG A 109 6.83 10.51 -15.03
C ARG A 109 7.62 9.23 -14.74
N CYS A 110 8.11 9.06 -13.52
CA CYS A 110 8.68 7.80 -13.08
C CYS A 110 7.59 6.79 -12.74
N GLY A 111 7.59 5.63 -13.42
CA GLY A 111 6.63 4.56 -13.15
C GLY A 111 6.63 4.08 -11.69
N CYS A 112 7.78 4.05 -11.01
CA CYS A 112 7.83 3.71 -9.59
C CYS A 112 7.13 4.76 -8.71
N VAL A 113 7.29 6.05 -9.02
CA VAL A 113 6.63 7.14 -8.28
C VAL A 113 5.13 7.12 -8.50
N ALA A 114 4.69 7.00 -9.77
CA ALA A 114 3.28 6.93 -10.14
C ALA A 114 2.58 5.72 -9.50
N SER A 115 3.28 4.60 -9.38
CA SER A 115 2.75 3.41 -8.69
C SER A 115 2.98 3.40 -7.18
N GLN A 116 3.45 4.50 -6.61
CA GLN A 116 3.65 4.65 -5.17
C GLN A 116 4.64 3.65 -4.53
N MET A 117 5.67 3.25 -5.28
CA MET A 117 6.67 2.27 -4.84
C MET A 117 8.07 2.84 -4.75
N SER A 118 8.88 2.29 -3.83
CA SER A 118 10.32 2.53 -3.81
C SER A 118 10.99 2.00 -5.08
N CYS A 119 11.99 2.72 -5.58
CA CYS A 119 12.84 2.22 -6.67
C CYS A 119 13.71 1.06 -6.15
N SER A 120 13.65 -0.08 -6.83
CA SER A 120 14.52 -1.23 -6.57
C SER A 120 15.95 -0.96 -7.02
N ALA A 121 16.91 -1.79 -6.59
CA ALA A 121 18.31 -1.71 -7.05
C ALA A 121 18.45 -1.89 -8.58
N PHE A 122 17.45 -2.46 -9.25
CA PHE A 122 17.41 -2.65 -10.69
C PHE A 122 17.00 -1.38 -11.45
N CYS A 123 16.41 -0.38 -10.79
CA CYS A 123 16.08 0.90 -11.43
C CYS A 123 17.32 1.61 -11.96
N ARG A 124 17.28 2.11 -13.20
CA ARG A 124 18.39 2.89 -13.80
C ARG A 124 18.76 4.12 -12.97
N CYS A 125 17.80 4.74 -12.30
CA CYS A 125 18.04 5.89 -11.42
C CYS A 125 18.87 5.55 -10.16
N ARG A 126 19.08 4.25 -9.86
CA ARG A 126 19.87 3.74 -8.74
C ARG A 126 21.29 3.34 -9.15
N ALA A 127 21.65 3.49 -10.43
CA ALA A 127 23.02 3.29 -10.90
C ALA A 127 24.02 4.18 -10.14
N GLU A 128 23.58 5.37 -9.71
CA GLU A 128 24.30 6.21 -8.76
C GLU A 128 23.46 6.34 -7.48
N ILE A 129 24.01 5.83 -6.37
CA ILE A 129 23.29 5.50 -5.12
C ILE A 129 22.40 6.64 -4.57
N ARG A 130 22.75 7.92 -4.81
CA ARG A 130 22.08 9.08 -4.17
C ARG A 130 21.40 10.08 -5.11
N LYS A 131 21.20 9.77 -6.40
CA LYS A 131 20.51 10.70 -7.32
C LYS A 131 18.99 10.46 -7.41
N CYS A 132 18.50 9.28 -7.05
CA CYS A 132 17.09 8.97 -7.11
C CYS A 132 16.27 9.86 -6.16
N ARG A 133 15.37 10.70 -6.72
CA ARG A 133 14.47 11.57 -5.95
C ARG A 133 13.08 10.97 -5.70
N ASN A 134 12.96 9.65 -5.83
CA ASN A 134 11.70 8.97 -5.53
C ASN A 134 11.41 9.05 -4.01
N ARG A 135 10.33 9.75 -3.63
CA ARG A 135 9.92 9.93 -2.23
C ARG A 135 9.76 8.62 -1.45
N TRP A 136 9.31 7.56 -2.10
CA TRP A 136 9.09 6.24 -1.50
C TRP A 136 10.40 5.51 -1.22
N THR A 137 11.41 5.70 -2.07
CA THR A 137 12.77 5.18 -1.82
C THR A 137 13.41 5.87 -0.63
N LEU A 138 13.30 7.21 -0.56
CA LEU A 138 13.87 8.00 0.52
C LEU A 138 13.18 7.73 1.87
N LEU A 139 11.88 7.44 1.85
CA LEU A 139 11.15 7.01 3.05
C LEU A 139 11.63 5.64 3.52
N LYS A 140 11.74 4.66 2.60
CA LYS A 140 12.20 3.31 2.93
C LYS A 140 13.61 3.31 3.56
N GLN A 141 14.54 4.07 2.99
CA GLN A 141 15.89 4.22 3.54
C GLN A 141 15.88 4.80 4.96
N ARG A 142 15.10 5.85 5.22
CA ARG A 142 14.99 6.42 6.57
C ARG A 142 14.46 5.45 7.62
N ILE A 143 13.54 4.55 7.24
CA ILE A 143 13.01 3.54 8.14
C ILE A 143 14.07 2.46 8.40
N GLU A 144 14.77 2.01 7.36
CA GLU A 144 15.86 1.04 7.48
C GLU A 144 17.00 1.57 8.36
N ASP A 145 17.42 2.82 8.14
CA ASP A 145 18.47 3.48 8.93
C ASP A 145 18.08 3.67 10.41
N ALA A 146 16.78 3.82 10.73
CA ALA A 146 16.31 3.98 12.10
C ALA A 146 16.28 2.66 12.88
N ASN A 147 16.00 1.54 12.21
CA ASN A 147 15.93 0.22 12.82
C ASN A 147 17.30 -0.42 13.10
N ASP A 148 18.39 0.13 12.55
CA ASP A 148 19.77 -0.36 12.72
C ASP A 148 20.45 0.25 13.97
N SER A 149 19.68 0.91 14.84
CA SER A 149 20.20 1.71 15.98
C SER A 149 20.07 1.04 17.35
N ASP A 150 19.48 -0.16 17.46
CA ASP A 150 19.14 -0.81 18.75
C ASP A 150 19.84 -2.19 18.90
N GLU A 151 21.16 -2.23 18.78
CA GLU A 151 21.99 -3.31 19.34
C GLU A 151 23.03 -2.69 20.28
N ASP A 152 22.65 -2.42 21.53
CA ASP A 152 23.61 -2.21 22.62
C ASP A 152 23.53 -3.39 23.60
N GLU A 153 24.73 -3.89 23.90
CA GLU A 153 25.09 -5.19 24.42
C GLU A 153 24.56 -5.47 25.84
N SER A 154 24.01 -6.68 26.04
CA SER A 154 23.91 -7.29 27.36
C SER A 154 25.31 -7.72 27.81
N ASN A 155 25.94 -6.94 28.69
CA ASN A 155 27.09 -7.40 29.45
C ASN A 155 26.60 -8.26 30.62
N ASP A 156 26.66 -9.58 30.43
CA ASP A 156 26.65 -10.57 31.50
C ASP A 156 28.00 -10.48 32.25
N GLU A 157 27.99 -9.96 33.48
CA GLU A 157 29.02 -10.31 34.47
C GLU A 157 28.35 -11.14 35.58
N ASP A 158 28.59 -12.45 35.49
CA ASP A 158 28.40 -13.41 36.57
C ASP A 158 29.36 -13.08 37.72
N ASP A 159 28.83 -12.79 38.91
CA ASP A 159 29.58 -12.97 40.15
C ASP A 159 28.70 -13.64 41.22
N ILE A 160 28.94 -14.94 41.39
CA ILE A 160 28.36 -15.79 42.42
C ILE A 160 29.09 -15.51 43.73
N VAL A 161 28.39 -14.92 44.71
CA VAL A 161 28.77 -15.07 46.12
C VAL A 161 27.51 -15.38 46.94
N GLU A 162 27.32 -16.66 47.26
CA GLU A 162 26.43 -17.12 48.32
C GLU A 162 26.74 -16.36 49.61
N HIS A 163 25.73 -15.81 50.30
CA HIS A 163 25.60 -15.84 51.77
C HIS A 163 24.10 -15.75 52.14
N SER A 164 23.69 -16.60 53.09
CA SER A 164 22.32 -16.96 53.54
C SER A 164 21.52 -15.84 54.25
N PRO A 165 20.21 -16.05 54.53
CA PRO A 165 19.17 -15.03 54.41
C PRO A 165 18.72 -14.38 55.73
N THR A 166 18.39 -13.08 55.67
CA THR A 166 17.56 -12.41 56.68
C THR A 166 16.50 -11.52 56.02
N ASP A 167 15.27 -12.03 56.07
CA ASP A 167 13.96 -11.39 56.18
C ASP A 167 13.88 -9.85 56.09
N ARG A 168 13.22 -9.34 55.02
CA ARG A 168 12.47 -8.07 55.06
C ARG A 168 11.42 -7.99 53.95
N ARG A 169 10.19 -8.29 54.36
CA ARG A 169 8.92 -7.78 53.80
C ARG A 169 9.02 -6.28 53.47
N VAL A 170 8.53 -5.86 52.29
CA VAL A 170 7.56 -4.75 52.08
C VAL A 170 7.42 -4.33 50.61
N GLN A 171 6.17 -4.44 50.14
CA GLN A 171 5.41 -3.63 49.16
C GLN A 171 5.68 -3.69 47.64
N SER A 172 4.66 -4.26 46.99
CA SER A 172 4.29 -4.19 45.58
C SER A 172 3.81 -2.78 45.20
N THR A 173 4.41 -2.18 44.18
CA THR A 173 3.85 -1.03 43.45
C THR A 173 3.76 -1.34 41.96
N THR A 174 2.53 -1.50 41.50
CA THR A 174 2.13 -1.54 40.10
C THR A 174 2.33 -0.15 39.46
N ALA A 175 3.12 -0.08 38.38
CA ALA A 175 3.15 1.07 37.48
C ALA A 175 2.88 0.58 36.05
N THR A 176 1.65 0.81 35.60
CA THR A 176 1.20 0.60 34.22
C THR A 176 1.80 1.68 33.32
N ASN A 177 2.69 1.31 32.41
CA ASN A 177 3.11 2.21 31.32
C ASN A 177 1.96 2.38 30.33
N LYS A 178 1.35 3.57 30.32
CA LYS A 178 0.38 3.99 29.31
C LYS A 178 1.14 4.41 28.04
N LEU A 179 0.90 3.72 26.93
CA LEU A 179 1.28 4.21 25.60
C LEU A 179 0.41 5.44 25.23
N PRO A 180 0.98 6.52 24.66
CA PRO A 180 0.20 7.63 24.15
C PRO A 180 -0.50 7.26 22.83
N THR A 181 -1.81 7.49 22.78
CA THR A 181 -2.68 7.31 21.62
C THR A 181 -2.58 8.49 20.64
N SER A 182 -2.57 8.17 19.35
CA SER A 182 -2.41 9.04 18.16
C SER A 182 -3.59 10.01 17.90
N ALA A 183 -3.93 10.88 18.85
CA ALA A 183 -5.01 11.86 18.70
C ALA A 183 -4.57 13.32 18.41
N ASP A 184 -3.29 13.57 18.12
CA ASP A 184 -2.76 14.95 18.06
C ASP A 184 -2.59 15.54 16.64
N TYR A 185 -3.26 15.01 15.62
CA TYR A 185 -3.36 15.65 14.31
C TYR A 185 -4.78 16.13 14.00
N LEU A 186 -5.21 17.18 14.69
CA LEU A 186 -6.39 17.97 14.32
C LEU A 186 -5.94 19.34 13.82
N LEU A 187 -6.11 19.60 12.52
CA LEU A 187 -6.09 20.95 11.93
C LEU A 187 -7.54 21.49 11.83
N PRO A 188 -7.76 22.82 11.92
CA PRO A 188 -9.09 23.38 12.18
C PRO A 188 -10.04 23.33 10.97
N LEU A 189 -11.30 22.95 11.25
CA LEU A 189 -12.44 22.98 10.35
C LEU A 189 -12.86 24.43 10.02
N GLY A 190 -12.79 24.81 8.75
CA GLY A 190 -13.43 26.00 8.21
C GLY A 190 -14.91 25.73 7.92
N THR A 191 -15.80 26.49 8.55
CA THR A 191 -17.25 26.39 8.38
C THR A 191 -17.69 26.97 7.03
N GLY A 192 -18.24 26.14 6.15
CA GLY A 192 -18.93 26.56 4.92
C GLY A 192 -20.15 25.67 4.65
N ARG A 193 -21.34 26.26 4.62
CA ARG A 193 -22.64 25.59 4.40
C ARG A 193 -22.72 24.89 3.02
N PRO A 194 -23.45 23.76 2.90
CA PRO A 194 -23.65 23.08 1.62
C PRO A 194 -24.75 23.74 0.78
N SER A 195 -24.48 23.92 -0.52
CA SER A 195 -25.49 24.23 -1.54
C SER A 195 -25.86 22.95 -2.28
N VAL A 196 -27.11 22.55 -2.11
CA VAL A 196 -27.75 21.41 -2.79
C VAL A 196 -27.85 21.71 -4.29
N ARG A 197 -27.35 20.80 -5.14
CA ARG A 197 -27.78 20.71 -6.54
C ARG A 197 -28.00 19.25 -6.92
N HIS A 198 -29.20 19.01 -7.44
CA HIS A 198 -29.64 17.74 -7.98
C HIS A 198 -29.08 17.50 -9.37
N TRP A 199 -28.74 16.21 -9.60
CA TRP A 199 -28.39 15.50 -10.84
C TRP A 199 -27.07 15.89 -11.51
#